data_AF-A0A942JF41-F1
#
_entry.id   AF-A0A942JF41-F1
#
_cell.length_a   1.000
_cell.length_b   1.000
_cell.length_c   1.000
_cell.angle_alpha   90.00
_cell.angle_beta   90.00
_cell.angle_gamma   90.00
#
_symmetry.space_group_name_H-M   'P 1'
#
loop_
_entity.id
_entity.type
_entity.pdbx_description
1 polymer ?
#
loop_
_entity_poly.entity_id
_entity_poly.type
_entity_poly.pdbx_seq_one_letter_code
_entity_poly.pdbx_strand_id
1 'polypeptide(L)'
;MDMSMGQVIITNLTSPAILFFVLGAISVFIKSGIKIPDAMSYAVVMFLMASIGLRAGAEITAMPGGIVAVVPFALTALVFGVGIAVITYFCLNKFFRLDPANAGGLSAAFGAVSSATLMISISLVEALGLQYEAFVPALYPFMDSPAIIVSIFLAKWSISKQALSRANGKSPGATAQASADKMDFNKIIHAALTSTGVYVLLGSLLIGLITGDARLV
;
A
#
# COMPACT_ATOMS: atom_id res chain seq x y z
N MET A 1 -4.62 31.56 -4.48
CA MET A 1 -3.44 32.18 -3.86
C MET A 1 -2.25 31.37 -4.33
N ASP A 2 -1.42 31.94 -5.19
CA ASP A 2 -0.24 31.24 -5.74
C ASP A 2 0.83 31.16 -4.64
N MET A 3 0.84 30.05 -3.91
CA MET A 3 1.96 29.75 -3.02
C MET A 3 3.20 29.58 -3.88
N SER A 4 4.24 30.35 -3.59
CA SER A 4 5.55 30.10 -4.21
C SER A 4 6.00 28.66 -3.90
N MET A 5 6.73 28.01 -4.81
CA MET A 5 7.23 26.64 -4.60
C MET A 5 7.96 26.48 -3.25
N GLY A 6 8.65 27.54 -2.80
CA GLY A 6 9.29 27.58 -1.48
C GLY A 6 8.32 27.50 -0.31
N GLN A 7 7.15 28.16 -0.39
CA GLN A 7 6.11 28.04 0.64
C GLN A 7 5.51 26.64 0.70
N VAL A 8 5.29 25.98 -0.44
CA VAL A 8 4.78 24.60 -0.46
C VAL A 8 5.74 23.64 0.24
N ILE A 9 7.05 23.80 0.00
CA ILE A 9 8.08 22.98 0.65
C ILE A 9 8.08 23.23 2.16
N ILE A 10 8.08 24.50 2.60
CA ILE A 10 8.09 24.85 4.02
C ILE A 10 6.84 24.29 4.70
N THR A 11 5.64 24.50 4.14
CA THR A 11 4.37 24.00 4.69
C THR A 11 4.38 22.49 4.86
N ASN A 12 4.94 21.74 3.90
CA ASN A 12 5.08 20.29 4.01
C ASN A 12 6.04 19.90 5.15
N LEU A 13 7.24 20.49 5.18
CA LEU A 13 8.26 20.19 6.19
C LEU A 13 7.80 20.56 7.61
N THR A 14 6.98 21.60 7.74
CA THR A 14 6.38 22.01 9.02
C THR A 14 5.06 21.32 9.32
N SER A 15 4.66 20.31 8.54
CA SER A 15 3.45 19.55 8.86
C SER A 15 3.64 18.80 10.18
N PRO A 16 2.58 18.71 11.02
CA PRO A 16 2.66 18.01 12.30
C PRO A 16 3.21 16.58 12.17
N ALA A 17 2.83 15.85 11.12
CA ALA A 17 3.29 14.49 10.88
C ALA A 17 4.82 14.40 10.72
N ILE A 18 5.43 15.29 9.91
CA ILE A 18 6.89 15.31 9.71
C ILE A 18 7.60 15.78 10.99
N LEU A 19 7.05 16.78 11.68
CA LEU A 19 7.61 17.27 12.93
C LEU A 19 7.57 16.21 14.04
N PHE A 20 6.49 15.43 14.15
CA PHE A 20 6.40 14.30 15.08
C PHE A 20 7.33 13.15 14.69
N PHE A 21 7.55 12.90 13.39
CA PHE A 21 8.55 11.95 12.93
C PHE A 21 9.96 12.38 13.34
N VAL A 22 10.32 13.64 13.13
CA VAL A 22 11.61 14.21 13.57
C VAL A 22 11.74 14.18 15.09
N LEU A 23 10.68 14.51 15.83
CA LEU A 23 10.64 14.40 17.28
C LEU A 23 10.88 12.95 17.73
N GLY A 24 10.25 11.97 17.05
CA GLY A 24 10.48 10.55 17.27
C GLY A 24 11.93 10.15 17.03
N ALA A 25 12.55 10.62 15.95
CA ALA A 25 13.98 10.40 15.69
C ALA A 25 14.87 11.02 16.80
N ILE A 26 14.61 12.27 17.19
CA ILE A 26 15.30 12.95 18.30
C ILE A 26 15.13 12.16 19.60
N SER A 27 13.93 11.63 19.85
CA SER A 27 13.59 10.87 21.06
C SER A 27 14.47 9.62 21.26
N VAL A 28 14.92 9.01 20.15
CA VAL A 28 15.86 7.88 20.16
C VAL A 28 17.26 8.34 20.55
N PHE A 29 17.73 9.48 20.02
CA PHE A 29 19.03 10.04 20.36
C PHE A 29 19.15 10.46 21.82
N ILE A 30 18.10 11.08 22.37
CA ILE A 30 18.07 11.51 23.78
C ILE A 30 17.66 10.37 24.75
N LYS A 31 17.43 9.16 24.23
CA LYS A 31 16.97 7.98 25.00
C LYS A 31 15.76 8.30 25.89
N SER A 32 14.79 9.05 25.36
CA SER A 32 13.67 9.60 26.13
C SER A 32 12.77 8.57 26.84
N GLY A 33 12.95 7.27 26.56
CA GLY A 33 12.14 6.21 27.13
C GLY A 33 10.70 6.19 26.60
N ILE A 34 10.33 7.07 25.67
CA ILE A 34 9.02 7.09 25.02
C ILE A 34 8.85 5.78 24.25
N LYS A 35 8.06 4.87 24.82
CA LYS A 35 7.64 3.62 24.19
C LYS A 35 6.12 3.67 24.03
N ILE A 36 5.67 3.80 22.80
CA ILE A 36 4.25 3.60 22.48
C ILE A 36 4.04 2.08 22.40
N PRO A 37 3.11 1.51 23.19
CA PRO A 37 2.83 0.08 23.10
C PRO A 37 2.33 -0.31 21.70
N ASP A 38 2.82 -1.43 21.17
CA ASP A 38 2.46 -1.90 19.83
C ASP A 38 0.95 -2.03 19.63
N ALA A 39 0.23 -2.45 20.67
CA ALA A 39 -1.23 -2.56 20.67
C ALA A 39 -1.92 -1.21 20.44
N MET A 40 -1.39 -0.10 20.97
CA MET A 40 -1.96 1.23 20.77
C MET A 40 -1.77 1.68 19.33
N SER A 41 -0.56 1.51 18.78
CA SER A 41 -0.27 1.82 17.37
C SER A 41 -1.19 1.05 16.42
N TYR A 42 -1.37 -0.25 16.68
CA TYR A 42 -2.23 -1.11 15.87
C TYR A 42 -3.71 -0.72 15.96
N ALA A 43 -4.21 -0.41 17.17
CA ALA A 43 -5.59 0.04 17.37
C ALA A 43 -5.88 1.36 16.63
N VAL A 44 -4.98 2.34 16.70
CA VAL A 44 -5.13 3.62 15.99
C VAL A 44 -5.16 3.40 14.48
N VAL A 45 -4.26 2.57 13.94
CA VAL A 45 -4.25 2.27 12.50
C VAL A 45 -5.54 1.58 12.06
N MET A 46 -6.01 0.58 12.81
CA MET A 46 -7.29 -0.09 12.52
C MET A 46 -8.46 0.89 12.55
N PHE A 47 -8.51 1.75 13.57
CA PHE A 47 -9.55 2.77 13.69
C PHE A 47 -9.55 3.70 12.47
N LEU A 48 -8.39 4.22 12.07
CA LEU A 48 -8.26 5.08 10.89
C LEU A 48 -8.71 4.37 9.61
N MET A 49 -8.32 3.10 9.42
CA MET A 49 -8.78 2.30 8.26
C MET A 49 -10.29 2.09 8.27
N ALA A 50 -10.87 1.83 9.44
CA ALA A 50 -12.32 1.67 9.59
C ALA A 50 -13.06 2.97 9.30
N SER A 51 -12.58 4.09 9.87
CA SER A 51 -13.12 5.43 9.66
C SER A 51 -13.11 5.83 8.18
N ILE A 52 -11.99 5.57 7.48
CA ILE A 52 -11.89 5.81 6.03
C ILE A 52 -12.92 4.98 5.26
N GLY A 53 -12.97 3.67 5.52
CA GLY A 53 -13.87 2.79 4.77
C GLY A 53 -15.33 3.15 4.99
N LEU A 54 -15.75 3.39 6.23
CA LEU A 54 -17.11 3.82 6.56
C LEU A 54 -17.50 5.11 5.80
N ARG A 55 -16.65 6.14 5.87
CA ARG A 55 -16.89 7.43 5.21
C ARG A 55 -16.96 7.28 3.69
N ALA A 56 -16.01 6.56 3.09
CA ALA A 56 -16.01 6.30 1.66
C ALA A 56 -17.27 5.52 1.23
N GLY A 57 -17.70 4.53 2.01
CA GLY A 57 -18.88 3.73 1.69
C GLY A 57 -20.15 4.57 1.68
N ALA A 58 -20.33 5.43 2.68
CA ALA A 58 -21.48 6.33 2.74
C ALA A 58 -21.50 7.31 1.57
N GLU A 59 -20.35 7.89 1.20
CA GLU A 59 -20.24 8.85 0.11
C GLU A 59 -20.52 8.23 -1.27
N ILE A 60 -20.12 6.97 -1.47
CA ILE A 60 -20.46 6.23 -2.69
C ILE A 60 -21.99 6.07 -2.82
N THR A 61 -22.72 5.90 -1.72
CA THR A 61 -24.21 5.80 -1.80
C THR A 61 -24.88 7.10 -2.20
N ALA A 62 -24.26 8.25 -1.88
CA ALA A 62 -24.74 9.57 -2.27
C ALA A 62 -24.40 9.92 -3.72
N MET A 63 -23.45 9.21 -4.35
CA MET A 63 -22.97 9.50 -5.70
C MET A 63 -23.96 9.01 -6.79
N PRO A 64 -24.22 9.81 -7.84
CA PRO A 64 -24.94 9.35 -9.02
C PRO A 64 -24.23 8.15 -9.69
N GLY A 65 -24.90 6.99 -9.74
CA GLY A 65 -24.33 5.74 -10.25
C GLY A 65 -23.74 4.81 -9.19
N GLY A 66 -23.69 5.23 -7.92
CA GLY A 66 -23.30 4.40 -6.79
C GLY A 66 -21.94 3.73 -6.97
N ILE A 67 -21.86 2.46 -6.55
CA ILE A 67 -20.62 1.67 -6.63
C ILE A 67 -20.09 1.52 -8.07
N VAL A 68 -20.96 1.55 -9.09
CA VAL A 68 -20.58 1.38 -10.49
C VAL A 68 -19.73 2.56 -10.98
N ALA A 69 -19.99 3.76 -10.46
CA ALA A 69 -19.19 4.95 -10.78
C ALA A 69 -17.74 4.86 -10.26
N VAL A 70 -17.49 4.04 -9.24
CA VAL A 70 -16.17 3.87 -8.61
C VAL A 70 -15.29 2.85 -9.35
N VAL A 71 -15.91 1.88 -10.04
CA VAL A 71 -15.22 0.81 -10.78
C VAL A 71 -14.09 1.31 -11.69
N PRO A 72 -14.26 2.33 -12.57
CA PRO A 72 -13.17 2.80 -13.40
C PRO A 72 -11.98 3.34 -12.58
N PHE A 73 -12.24 4.02 -11.48
CA PHE A 73 -11.17 4.52 -10.59
C PHE A 73 -10.44 3.38 -9.89
N ALA A 74 -11.16 2.36 -9.43
CA ALA A 74 -10.56 1.15 -8.83
C ALA A 74 -9.68 0.39 -9.84
N LEU A 75 -10.12 0.27 -11.10
CA LEU A 75 -9.31 -0.32 -12.17
C LEU A 75 -8.06 0.51 -12.45
N THR A 76 -8.19 1.85 -12.42
CA THR A 76 -7.05 2.74 -12.61
C THR A 76 -6.04 2.60 -11.47
N ALA A 77 -6.51 2.53 -10.22
CA ALA A 77 -5.68 2.29 -9.04
C ALA A 77 -4.95 0.94 -9.12
N LEU A 78 -5.62 -0.11 -9.59
CA LEU A 78 -5.01 -1.41 -9.84
C LEU A 78 -3.88 -1.31 -10.88
N VAL A 79 -4.12 -0.64 -12.00
CA VAL A 79 -3.11 -0.44 -13.04
C VAL A 79 -1.90 0.32 -12.50
N PHE A 80 -2.12 1.36 -11.69
CA PHE A 80 -1.03 2.10 -11.05
C PHE A 80 -0.25 1.22 -10.06
N GLY A 81 -0.92 0.49 -9.18
CA GLY A 81 -0.26 -0.39 -8.21
C GLY A 81 0.60 -1.47 -8.88
N VAL A 82 0.03 -2.15 -9.88
CA VAL A 82 0.75 -3.14 -10.69
C VAL A 82 1.88 -2.47 -11.46
N GLY A 83 1.64 -1.33 -12.09
CA GLY A 83 2.63 -0.59 -12.87
C GLY A 83 3.84 -0.19 -12.03
N ILE A 84 3.60 0.40 -10.85
CA ILE A 84 4.66 0.82 -9.91
C ILE A 84 5.46 -0.39 -9.45
N ALA A 85 4.80 -1.48 -9.05
CA ALA A 85 5.48 -2.72 -8.64
C ALA A 85 6.35 -3.30 -9.75
N VAL A 86 5.82 -3.40 -10.97
CA VAL A 86 6.53 -3.93 -12.15
C VAL A 86 7.74 -3.08 -12.48
N ILE A 87 7.55 -1.76 -12.62
CA ILE A 87 8.62 -0.82 -12.97
C ILE A 87 9.72 -0.87 -11.90
N THR A 88 9.34 -0.85 -10.62
CA THR A 88 10.29 -0.90 -9.51
C THR A 88 11.06 -2.20 -9.51
N TYR A 89 10.39 -3.35 -9.68
CA TYR A 89 11.05 -4.65 -9.73
C TYR A 89 12.10 -4.71 -10.85
N PHE A 90 11.74 -4.32 -12.07
CA PHE A 90 12.65 -4.37 -13.20
C PHE A 90 13.79 -3.36 -13.07
N CYS A 91 13.53 -2.17 -12.53
CA CYS A 91 14.57 -1.19 -12.24
C CYS A 91 15.58 -1.78 -11.22
N LEU A 92 15.11 -2.32 -10.11
CA LEU A 92 15.96 -2.87 -9.04
C LEU A 92 16.74 -4.13 -9.48
N ASN A 93 16.06 -5.07 -10.13
CA ASN A 93 16.69 -6.33 -10.56
C ASN A 93 17.65 -6.12 -11.73
N LYS A 94 17.30 -5.28 -12.72
CA LYS A 94 18.09 -5.14 -13.95
C LYS A 94 19.13 -4.03 -13.88
N PHE A 95 18.76 -2.86 -13.34
CA PHE A 95 19.64 -1.69 -13.28
C PHE A 95 20.56 -1.75 -12.06
N PHE A 96 19.98 -2.00 -10.88
CA PHE A 96 20.74 -2.11 -9.63
C PHE A 96 21.30 -3.51 -9.35
N ARG A 97 20.96 -4.51 -10.17
CA ARG A 97 21.46 -5.90 -10.08
C ARG A 97 21.20 -6.55 -8.73
N LEU A 98 20.10 -6.16 -8.07
CA LEU A 98 19.64 -6.80 -6.84
C LEU A 98 19.17 -8.23 -7.14
N ASP A 99 19.34 -9.11 -6.17
CA ASP A 99 18.78 -10.46 -6.27
C ASP A 99 17.24 -10.41 -6.38
N PRO A 100 16.62 -11.41 -7.02
CA PRO A 100 15.18 -11.44 -7.20
C PRO A 100 14.34 -11.31 -5.93
N ALA A 101 14.82 -11.85 -4.80
CA ALA A 101 14.07 -11.81 -3.54
C ALA A 101 14.06 -10.40 -2.96
N ASN A 102 15.21 -9.74 -2.91
CA ASN A 102 15.32 -8.36 -2.46
C ASN A 102 14.64 -7.37 -3.42
N ALA A 103 14.79 -7.56 -4.73
CA ALA A 103 14.08 -6.75 -5.72
C ALA A 103 12.55 -6.88 -5.58
N GLY A 104 12.06 -8.10 -5.33
CA GLY A 104 10.65 -8.38 -5.06
C GLY A 104 10.13 -7.77 -3.76
N GLY A 105 10.90 -7.90 -2.67
CA GLY A 105 10.53 -7.31 -1.38
C GLY A 105 10.47 -5.78 -1.45
N LEU A 106 11.44 -5.15 -2.10
CA LEU A 106 11.45 -3.71 -2.30
C LEU A 106 10.36 -3.26 -3.28
N SER A 107 10.13 -3.95 -4.39
CA SER A 107 9.05 -3.59 -5.30
C SER A 107 7.69 -3.72 -4.65
N ALA A 108 7.50 -4.70 -3.75
CA ALA A 108 6.31 -4.80 -2.93
C ALA A 108 6.19 -3.59 -1.99
N ALA A 109 7.27 -3.22 -1.29
CA ALA A 109 7.28 -2.07 -0.37
C ALA A 109 7.05 -0.70 -1.05
N PHE A 110 7.45 -0.53 -2.31
CA PHE A 110 7.20 0.70 -3.07
C PHE A 110 5.86 0.71 -3.82
N GLY A 111 5.35 -0.46 -4.20
CA GLY A 111 4.02 -0.59 -4.79
C GLY A 111 2.89 -0.59 -3.75
N ALA A 112 3.19 -1.04 -2.53
CA ALA A 112 2.33 -0.98 -1.36
C ALA A 112 2.47 0.38 -0.66
N VAL A 113 1.38 1.14 -0.53
CA VAL A 113 1.37 2.38 0.24
C VAL A 113 1.03 2.07 1.70
N SER A 114 1.49 2.86 2.66
CA SER A 114 1.04 2.71 4.06
C SER A 114 -0.19 3.57 4.34
N SER A 115 -1.02 3.13 5.29
CA SER A 115 -2.12 3.91 5.84
C SER A 115 -1.68 5.30 6.33
N ALA A 116 -0.50 5.39 6.96
CA ALA A 116 0.07 6.64 7.43
C ALA A 116 0.39 7.60 6.27
N THR A 117 0.93 7.09 5.16
CA THR A 117 1.23 7.89 3.97
C THR A 117 -0.04 8.44 3.34
N LEU A 118 -1.10 7.64 3.28
CA LEU A 118 -2.41 8.07 2.79
C LEU A 118 -2.98 9.21 3.65
N MET A 119 -2.93 9.09 4.98
CA MET A 119 -3.39 10.14 5.90
C MET A 119 -2.65 11.46 5.70
N ILE A 120 -1.32 11.42 5.57
CA ILE A 120 -0.50 12.62 5.34
C ILE A 120 -0.86 13.26 4.00
N SER A 121 -1.04 12.44 2.96
CA SER A 121 -1.40 12.91 1.63
C SER A 121 -2.77 13.60 1.63
N ILE A 122 -3.76 13.01 2.30
CA ILE A 122 -5.09 13.61 2.48
C ILE A 122 -4.98 14.95 3.24
N SER A 123 -4.27 14.95 4.36
CA SER A 123 -4.07 16.17 5.18
C SER A 123 -3.41 17.29 4.39
N LEU A 124 -2.47 16.95 3.50
CA LEU A 124 -1.82 17.91 2.61
C LEU A 124 -2.80 18.45 1.56
N VAL A 125 -3.56 17.59 0.89
CA VAL A 125 -4.56 18.00 -0.12
C VAL A 125 -5.59 18.94 0.52
N GLU A 126 -6.05 18.63 1.74
CA GLU A 126 -6.93 19.48 2.53
C GLU A 126 -6.28 20.82 2.88
N ALA A 127 -5.01 20.82 3.32
CA ALA A 127 -4.28 22.06 3.62
C ALA A 127 -4.06 22.95 2.38
N LEU A 128 -3.99 22.35 1.19
CA LEU A 128 -3.92 23.08 -0.09
C LEU A 128 -5.30 23.59 -0.56
N GLY A 129 -6.39 23.23 0.11
CA GLY A 129 -7.75 23.56 -0.30
C GLY A 129 -8.19 22.85 -1.57
N LEU A 130 -7.53 21.76 -1.95
CA LEU A 130 -7.88 20.96 -3.11
C LEU A 130 -9.04 20.03 -2.77
N GLN A 131 -10.05 20.00 -3.65
CA GLN A 131 -11.16 19.08 -3.49
C GLN A 131 -10.79 17.72 -4.08
N TYR A 132 -11.13 16.67 -3.34
CA TYR A 132 -11.00 15.28 -3.77
C TYR A 132 -12.28 14.54 -3.39
N GLU A 133 -12.62 13.52 -4.17
CA GLU A 133 -13.79 12.70 -3.89
C GLU A 133 -13.55 11.84 -2.64
N ALA A 134 -14.52 11.80 -1.74
CA ALA A 134 -14.37 11.13 -0.45
C ALA A 134 -14.22 9.59 -0.55
N PHE A 135 -14.52 9.00 -1.71
CA PHE A 135 -14.26 7.58 -1.98
C PHE A 135 -12.80 7.28 -2.37
N VAL A 136 -12.00 8.29 -2.73
CA VAL A 136 -10.61 8.10 -3.20
C VAL A 136 -9.74 7.33 -2.20
N PRO A 137 -9.78 7.62 -0.89
CA PRO A 137 -9.02 6.85 0.09
C PRO A 137 -9.38 5.35 0.14
N ALA A 138 -10.60 4.97 -0.26
CA ALA A 138 -11.02 3.57 -0.33
C ALA A 138 -10.52 2.84 -1.59
N LEU A 139 -9.88 3.53 -2.53
CA LEU A 139 -9.19 2.89 -3.66
C LEU A 139 -7.86 2.25 -3.23
N TYR A 140 -7.36 2.60 -2.04
CA TYR A 140 -6.08 2.14 -1.51
C TYR A 140 -5.87 0.61 -1.57
N PRO A 141 -6.81 -0.25 -1.15
CA PRO A 141 -6.62 -1.71 -1.22
C PRO A 141 -6.48 -2.24 -2.65
N PHE A 142 -7.12 -1.60 -3.62
CA PHE A 142 -7.04 -1.98 -5.02
C PHE A 142 -5.67 -1.63 -5.63
N MET A 143 -4.91 -0.75 -5.01
CA MET A 143 -3.52 -0.48 -5.38
C MET A 143 -2.57 -1.41 -4.64
N ASP A 144 -2.79 -1.59 -3.34
CA ASP A 144 -1.89 -2.32 -2.43
C ASP A 144 -1.85 -3.84 -2.70
N SER A 145 -3.01 -4.50 -2.66
CA SER A 145 -3.06 -5.97 -2.80
C SER A 145 -2.50 -6.44 -4.15
N PRO A 146 -2.84 -5.83 -5.32
CA PRO A 146 -2.27 -6.24 -6.59
C PRO A 146 -0.76 -6.00 -6.68
N ALA A 147 -0.25 -4.91 -6.12
CA ALA A 147 1.19 -4.61 -6.12
C ALA A 147 1.99 -5.68 -5.35
N ILE A 148 1.48 -6.12 -4.20
CA ILE A 148 2.09 -7.19 -3.40
C ILE A 148 2.07 -8.51 -4.17
N ILE A 149 0.92 -8.90 -4.72
CA ILE A 149 0.76 -10.15 -5.48
C ILE A 149 1.73 -10.19 -6.65
N VAL A 150 1.78 -9.11 -7.45
CA VAL A 150 2.65 -9.03 -8.63
C VAL A 150 4.13 -9.03 -8.24
N SER A 151 4.51 -8.34 -7.16
CA SER A 151 5.89 -8.34 -6.69
C SER A 151 6.37 -9.72 -6.25
N ILE A 152 5.54 -10.45 -5.49
CA ILE A 152 5.84 -11.83 -5.09
C ILE A 152 5.93 -12.74 -6.31
N PHE A 153 5.00 -12.59 -7.26
CA PHE A 153 4.99 -13.34 -8.51
C PHE A 153 6.29 -13.11 -9.33
N LEU A 154 6.68 -11.86 -9.53
CA LEU A 154 7.88 -11.49 -10.29
C LEU A 154 9.16 -12.02 -9.65
N ALA A 155 9.27 -11.91 -8.32
CA ALA A 155 10.39 -12.44 -7.56
C ALA A 155 10.53 -13.96 -7.76
N LYS A 156 9.45 -14.70 -7.51
CA LYS A 156 9.42 -16.17 -7.68
C LYS A 156 9.71 -16.59 -9.11
N TRP A 157 9.09 -15.92 -10.09
CA TRP A 157 9.31 -16.21 -11.50
C TRP A 157 10.79 -16.04 -11.91
N SER A 158 11.44 -14.98 -11.42
CA SER A 158 12.86 -14.73 -11.69
C SER A 158 13.78 -15.74 -11.00
N ILE A 159 13.49 -16.14 -9.75
CA ILE A 159 14.23 -17.19 -9.04
C ILE A 159 14.15 -18.52 -9.81
N SER A 160 12.95 -18.94 -10.20
CA SER A 160 12.74 -20.17 -10.97
C SER A 160 13.45 -20.14 -12.33
N LYS A 161 13.42 -19.00 -13.01
CA LYS A 161 14.14 -18.81 -14.28
C LYS A 161 15.65 -18.94 -14.10
N GLN A 162 16.22 -18.35 -13.04
CA GLN A 162 17.65 -18.48 -12.73
C GLN A 162 18.04 -19.91 -12.34
N ALA A 163 17.18 -20.64 -11.61
CA ALA A 163 17.40 -22.03 -11.25
C ALA A 163 17.42 -22.94 -12.51
N LEU A 164 16.48 -22.75 -13.43
CA LEU A 164 16.44 -23.45 -14.73
C LEU A 164 17.69 -23.16 -15.59
N SER A 165 18.12 -21.90 -15.66
CA SER A 165 19.34 -21.55 -16.39
C SER A 165 20.62 -22.14 -15.78
N ARG A 166 20.68 -22.32 -14.46
CA ARG A 166 21.81 -23.00 -13.78
C ARG A 166 21.79 -24.52 -14.00
N ALA A 167 20.61 -25.13 -13.99
CA ALA A 167 20.44 -26.57 -14.22
C ALA A 167 20.86 -27.00 -15.64
N ASN A 168 20.69 -26.13 -16.64
CA ASN A 168 21.09 -26.40 -18.01
C ASN A 168 22.61 -26.30 -18.26
N GLY A 169 23.41 -25.88 -17.26
CA GLY A 169 24.84 -25.60 -17.41
C GLY A 169 25.80 -26.57 -16.70
N LYS A 170 25.39 -27.31 -15.67
CA LYS A 170 26.24 -28.27 -14.92
C LYS A 170 25.40 -29.34 -14.21
N SER A 171 25.46 -30.57 -14.71
CA SER A 171 25.12 -31.88 -14.14
C SER A 171 23.72 -32.14 -13.52
N PRO A 172 23.06 -33.27 -13.86
CA PRO A 172 21.67 -33.61 -13.52
C PRO A 172 21.50 -34.22 -12.11
N GLY A 173 21.99 -33.56 -11.06
CA GLY A 173 21.98 -34.10 -9.68
C GLY A 173 21.24 -33.28 -8.62
N ALA A 174 20.77 -32.07 -8.93
CA ALA A 174 20.14 -31.15 -7.97
C ALA A 174 18.67 -30.82 -8.29
N THR A 175 18.01 -31.66 -9.08
CA THR A 175 16.69 -31.41 -9.66
C THR A 175 15.49 -31.72 -8.74
N ALA A 176 15.69 -32.24 -7.54
CA ALA A 176 14.59 -32.67 -6.67
C ALA A 176 14.09 -31.60 -5.67
N GLN A 177 14.91 -30.60 -5.29
CA GLN A 177 14.54 -29.66 -4.22
C GLN A 177 14.07 -28.27 -4.71
N ALA A 178 14.36 -27.91 -5.96
CA ALA A 178 14.09 -26.57 -6.50
C ALA A 178 12.71 -26.39 -7.17
N SER A 179 11.93 -27.48 -7.29
CA SER A 179 10.74 -27.52 -8.15
C SER A 179 9.40 -27.78 -7.44
N ALA A 180 9.34 -27.67 -6.11
CA ALA A 180 8.12 -28.03 -5.36
C ALA A 180 7.53 -26.95 -4.45
N ASP A 181 7.93 -25.67 -4.57
CA ASP A 181 7.06 -24.60 -4.08
C ASP A 181 6.08 -24.22 -5.20
N LYS A 182 5.15 -25.14 -5.46
CA LYS A 182 4.03 -24.90 -6.36
C LYS A 182 3.37 -23.62 -5.88
N MET A 183 3.34 -22.60 -6.72
CA MET A 183 2.83 -21.29 -6.34
C MET A 183 1.38 -21.44 -5.90
N ASP A 184 1.15 -21.47 -4.59
CA ASP A 184 -0.19 -21.45 -4.02
C ASP A 184 -0.73 -20.04 -4.19
N PHE A 185 -1.12 -19.70 -5.41
CA PHE A 185 -1.74 -18.43 -5.77
C PHE A 185 -2.91 -18.11 -4.83
N ASN A 186 -3.69 -19.12 -4.43
CA ASN A 186 -4.76 -18.96 -3.45
C ASN A 186 -4.24 -18.47 -2.10
N LYS A 187 -3.09 -18.97 -1.62
CA LYS A 187 -2.50 -18.47 -0.36
C LYS A 187 -2.00 -17.05 -0.50
N ILE A 188 -1.42 -16.68 -1.64
CA ILE A 188 -0.91 -15.32 -1.88
C ILE A 188 -2.07 -14.32 -1.98
N ILE A 189 -3.11 -14.65 -2.74
CA ILE A 189 -4.32 -13.81 -2.84
C ILE A 189 -5.00 -13.69 -1.48
N HIS A 190 -5.17 -14.82 -0.76
CA HIS A 190 -5.74 -14.80 0.58
C HIS A 190 -4.91 -13.95 1.54
N ALA A 191 -3.58 -14.06 1.51
CA ALA A 191 -2.71 -13.24 2.35
C ALA A 191 -2.80 -11.74 2.01
N ALA A 192 -2.88 -11.38 0.72
CA ALA A 192 -2.98 -10.00 0.28
C ALA A 192 -4.35 -9.36 0.63
N LEU A 193 -5.44 -10.12 0.54
CA LEU A 193 -6.80 -9.65 0.88
C LEU A 193 -7.09 -9.70 2.38
N THR A 194 -6.47 -10.63 3.11
CA THR A 194 -6.63 -10.77 4.58
C THR A 194 -5.58 -9.93 5.33
N SER A 195 -4.83 -9.07 4.64
CA SER A 195 -3.97 -8.11 5.31
C SER A 195 -4.85 -7.23 6.20
N THR A 196 -4.41 -6.94 7.42
CA THR A 196 -5.23 -6.23 8.41
C THR A 196 -5.82 -4.94 7.86
N GLY A 197 -5.00 -4.13 7.19
CA GLY A 197 -5.43 -2.85 6.64
C GLY A 197 -6.49 -3.01 5.55
N VAL A 198 -6.25 -3.92 4.60
CA VAL A 198 -7.17 -4.22 3.49
C VAL A 198 -8.50 -4.78 4.01
N TYR A 199 -8.44 -5.76 4.91
CA TYR A 199 -9.63 -6.41 5.45
C TYR A 199 -10.51 -5.42 6.22
N VAL A 200 -9.92 -4.63 7.11
CA VAL A 200 -10.66 -3.63 7.90
C VAL A 200 -11.23 -2.54 7.00
N LEU A 201 -10.46 -2.04 6.03
CA LEU A 201 -10.92 -0.99 5.13
C LEU A 201 -12.04 -1.47 4.19
N LEU A 202 -11.90 -2.65 3.57
CA LEU A 202 -12.95 -3.20 2.71
C LEU A 202 -14.19 -3.59 3.50
N GLY A 203 -14.03 -4.17 4.69
CA GLY A 203 -15.14 -4.50 5.57
C GLY A 203 -15.93 -3.26 6.00
N SER A 204 -15.23 -2.21 6.44
CA SER A 204 -15.85 -0.92 6.79
C SER A 204 -16.44 -0.19 5.59
N LEU A 205 -15.84 -0.30 4.40
CA LEU A 205 -16.41 0.19 3.15
C LEU A 205 -17.78 -0.45 2.87
N LEU A 206 -17.88 -1.78 2.97
CA LEU A 206 -19.14 -2.49 2.80
C LEU A 206 -20.18 -2.08 3.85
N ILE A 207 -19.76 -1.92 5.11
CA ILE A 207 -20.66 -1.43 6.17
C ILE A 207 -21.14 -0.01 5.86
N GLY A 208 -20.26 0.88 5.40
CA GLY A 208 -20.61 2.24 4.96
C GLY A 208 -21.59 2.24 3.79
N LEU A 209 -21.40 1.35 2.81
CA LEU A 209 -22.31 1.18 1.67
C LEU A 209 -23.71 0.70 2.09
N ILE A 210 -23.80 -0.13 3.13
CA ILE A 210 -25.07 -0.65 3.64
C ILE A 210 -25.78 0.38 4.52
N THR A 211 -25.02 1.08 5.36
CA THR A 211 -25.58 2.03 6.34
C THR A 211 -25.93 3.37 5.72
N GLY A 212 -25.18 3.83 4.71
CA GLY A 212 -25.43 5.09 4.00
C GLY A 212 -25.32 6.35 4.86
N ASP A 213 -24.90 6.22 6.12
CA ASP A 213 -24.83 7.34 7.07
C ASP A 213 -23.38 7.83 7.19
N ALA A 214 -23.09 8.93 6.51
CA ALA A 214 -21.79 9.59 6.56
C ALA A 214 -21.51 10.25 7.92
N ARG A 215 -22.47 10.28 8.86
CA ARG A 215 -22.33 10.93 10.17
C ARG A 215 -21.59 10.09 11.22
N LEU A 216 -21.23 8.85 10.91
CA LEU A 216 -20.60 7.92 11.86
C LEU A 216 -19.09 8.14 12.05
N VAL A 217 -18.46 9.11 11.37
CA VAL A 217 -17.01 9.37 11.42
C VAL A 217 -16.71 10.86 11.37
#